data_AF-A0A2R7IR75-F1
#
_entry.id   AF-A0A2R7IR75-F1
#
_cell.length_a   1.000
_cell.length_b   1.000
_cell.length_c   1.000
_cell.angle_alpha   90.00
_cell.angle_beta   90.00
_cell.angle_gamma   90.00
#
_symmetry.space_group_name_H-M   'P 1'
#
loop_
_entity.id
_entity.type
_entity.pdbx_description
1 polymer ?
#
loop_
_entity_poly.entity_id
_entity_poly.type
_entity_poly.pdbx_seq_one_letter_code
_entity_poly.pdbx_strand_id
1 'polypeptide(L)'
;MLPATGMSWMEAQTFADRYSTWLIGEEKRSGAPGSLLPANESRPGFLRLPTEAEWEFAARGGRETGGGGQGYVVAQDWASDGDGLPDIAWFRGGGQEPPNGSSVFYIGRKKPNAIHIFDMVGNAEEMTLDLFRPIRPDGVRLDRVGGVAVRGGAAGDSADGVGVGIRREMILYDQSGATRSPTIGFRLIISAPYFVNKSGARGKEMQGNKPLQDGISAAWGRLERGEGSAGAAARGEAEKMLQELRGKLGPAYAEQFDVIADRLRLSGAQVATREDASAEEQVLTALLAAGYGRESSRKLIAVRRQLIQIRADGRASSPEQQAQLRNIEAMMAPNAVERDSTFDYYVQTVLLLAQRPPPQVEQALSVIGDRLDRASLKRLRGLLPFVRQQIGDARKGAPSSEIRVRWIQQIEQIEL
;
A
#
# COMPACT_ATOMS: atom_id res chain seq x y z
N MET A 1 -23.55 -16.48 0.82
CA MET A 1 -23.96 -15.30 0.02
C MET A 1 -23.24 -15.36 -1.34
N LEU A 2 -23.92 -15.00 -2.43
CA LEU A 2 -23.30 -14.89 -3.77
C LEU A 2 -22.77 -13.46 -3.97
N PRO A 3 -21.74 -13.24 -4.80
CA PRO A 3 -21.34 -11.89 -5.18
C PRO A 3 -22.49 -11.19 -5.93
N ALA A 4 -22.66 -9.89 -5.70
CA ALA A 4 -23.61 -9.09 -6.46
C ALA A 4 -23.06 -8.83 -7.86
N THR A 5 -23.77 -9.33 -8.88
CA THR A 5 -23.44 -9.17 -10.30
C THR A 5 -24.64 -8.66 -11.08
N GLY A 6 -24.52 -8.47 -12.39
CA GLY A 6 -25.61 -7.98 -13.23
C GLY A 6 -25.86 -6.48 -13.08
N MET A 7 -24.84 -5.73 -12.67
CA MET A 7 -24.90 -4.27 -12.53
C MET A 7 -24.02 -3.61 -13.59
N SER A 8 -24.42 -2.41 -14.02
CA SER A 8 -23.59 -1.54 -14.84
C SER A 8 -22.55 -0.83 -13.97
N TRP A 9 -21.50 -0.32 -14.62
CA TRP A 9 -20.45 0.44 -13.95
C TRP A 9 -20.97 1.71 -13.25
N MET A 10 -21.97 2.38 -13.84
CA MET A 10 -22.57 3.56 -13.22
C MET A 10 -23.43 3.20 -12.00
N GLU A 11 -24.11 2.05 -12.02
CA GLU A 11 -24.85 1.55 -10.85
C GLU A 11 -23.89 1.17 -9.70
N ALA A 12 -22.73 0.59 -10.00
CA ALA A 12 -21.70 0.29 -8.99
C ALA A 12 -21.13 1.57 -8.35
N GLN A 13 -20.84 2.60 -9.15
CA GLN A 13 -20.42 3.91 -8.62
C GLN A 13 -21.52 4.58 -7.79
N THR A 14 -22.76 4.52 -8.26
CA THR A 14 -23.92 5.06 -7.52
C THR A 14 -24.11 4.32 -6.19
N PHE A 15 -23.88 3.00 -6.16
CA PHE A 15 -23.90 2.23 -4.92
C PHE A 15 -22.83 2.72 -3.94
N ALA A 16 -21.60 2.93 -4.42
CA ALA A 16 -20.50 3.44 -3.58
C ALA A 16 -20.82 4.81 -2.98
N ASP A 17 -21.37 5.72 -3.79
CA ASP A 17 -21.81 7.06 -3.36
C ASP A 17 -22.92 7.00 -2.30
N ARG A 18 -23.98 6.24 -2.57
CA ARG A 18 -25.11 6.08 -1.64
C ARG A 18 -24.67 5.45 -0.34
N TYR A 19 -23.81 4.43 -0.40
CA TYR A 19 -23.33 3.76 0.80
C TYR A 19 -22.43 4.66 1.64
N SER A 20 -21.55 5.44 0.99
CA SER A 20 -20.75 6.47 1.67
C SER A 20 -21.63 7.50 2.38
N THR A 21 -22.63 8.02 1.67
CA THR A 21 -23.57 9.01 2.21
C THR A 21 -24.35 8.46 3.40
N TRP A 22 -24.79 7.21 3.32
CA TRP A 22 -25.48 6.53 4.41
C TRP A 22 -24.58 6.36 5.63
N LEU A 23 -23.33 5.88 5.47
CA LEU A 23 -22.37 5.71 6.56
C LEU A 23 -22.08 7.04 7.27
N ILE A 24 -21.86 8.12 6.52
CA ILE A 24 -21.69 9.47 7.08
C ILE A 24 -22.93 9.91 7.86
N GLY A 25 -24.12 9.57 7.38
CA GLY A 25 -25.38 9.84 8.07
C GLY A 25 -25.54 9.05 9.37
N GLU A 26 -25.07 7.80 9.42
CA GLU A 26 -25.04 6.96 10.63
C GLU A 26 -24.07 7.54 11.66
N GLU A 27 -22.85 7.93 11.27
CA GLU A 27 -21.88 8.56 12.18
C GLU A 27 -22.41 9.86 12.82
N LYS A 28 -23.15 10.65 12.04
CA LYS A 28 -23.79 11.88 12.55
C LYS A 28 -24.88 11.55 13.56
N ARG A 29 -25.70 10.51 13.29
CA ARG A 29 -26.77 10.08 14.20
C ARG A 29 -26.23 9.47 15.49
N SER A 30 -25.12 8.75 15.42
CA SER A 30 -24.48 8.15 16.61
C SER A 30 -23.71 9.17 17.45
N GLY A 31 -23.48 10.38 16.94
CA GLY A 31 -22.67 11.39 17.62
C GLY A 31 -21.17 11.06 17.63
N ALA A 32 -20.72 10.11 16.80
CA ALA A 32 -19.33 9.67 16.72
C ALA A 32 -18.77 9.75 15.28
N PRO A 33 -18.50 10.96 14.75
CA PRO A 33 -17.84 11.14 13.46
C PRO A 33 -16.48 10.41 13.41
N GLY A 34 -16.21 9.71 12.30
CA GLY A 34 -14.96 8.98 12.11
C GLY A 34 -14.92 7.57 12.70
N SER A 35 -16.05 7.06 13.21
CA SER A 35 -16.15 5.72 13.81
C SER A 35 -16.36 4.58 12.80
N LEU A 36 -16.99 4.88 11.66
CA LEU A 36 -17.31 3.92 10.60
C LEU A 36 -16.44 4.13 9.36
N LEU A 37 -16.16 5.39 9.03
CA LEU A 37 -15.27 5.78 7.94
C LEU A 37 -14.08 6.54 8.49
N PRO A 38 -12.87 6.28 7.99
CA PRO A 38 -11.71 7.08 8.36
C PRO A 38 -11.94 8.55 8.03
N ALA A 39 -11.82 9.43 9.02
CA ALA A 39 -11.89 10.87 8.81
C ALA A 39 -10.49 11.47 8.66
N ASN A 40 -10.37 12.48 7.80
CA ASN A 40 -9.24 13.40 7.80
C ASN A 40 -9.70 14.78 8.26
N GLU A 41 -9.41 15.07 9.53
CA GLU A 41 -9.93 16.23 10.25
C GLU A 41 -11.47 16.26 10.21
N SER A 42 -12.06 17.34 9.72
CA SER A 42 -13.51 17.49 9.56
C SER A 42 -14.07 16.84 8.28
N ARG A 43 -13.23 16.22 7.45
CA ARG A 43 -13.66 15.61 6.18
C ARG A 43 -13.78 14.10 6.32
N PRO A 44 -14.98 13.52 6.15
CA PRO A 44 -15.15 12.08 6.21
C PRO A 44 -14.47 11.39 5.04
N GLY A 45 -14.12 10.13 5.24
CA GLY A 45 -13.77 9.21 4.17
C GLY A 45 -14.98 8.83 3.34
N PHE A 46 -14.75 8.01 2.32
CA PHE A 46 -15.77 7.54 1.39
C PHE A 46 -15.35 6.20 0.77
N LEU A 47 -16.34 5.48 0.24
CA LEU A 47 -16.16 4.25 -0.50
C LEU A 47 -16.09 4.54 -1.99
N ARG A 48 -15.27 3.78 -2.72
CA ARG A 48 -15.19 3.81 -4.18
C ARG A 48 -14.77 2.46 -4.75
N LEU A 49 -14.87 2.32 -6.07
CA LEU A 49 -14.22 1.23 -6.79
C LEU A 49 -12.69 1.36 -6.69
N PRO A 50 -11.95 0.23 -6.66
CA PRO A 50 -10.49 0.25 -6.71
C PRO A 50 -10.01 0.71 -8.09
N THR A 51 -8.82 1.31 -8.15
CA THR A 51 -8.10 1.41 -9.42
C THR A 51 -7.56 0.03 -9.84
N GLU A 52 -7.20 -0.16 -11.12
CA GLU A 52 -6.52 -1.39 -11.58
C GLU A 52 -5.28 -1.71 -10.74
N ALA A 53 -4.51 -0.66 -10.39
CA ALA A 53 -3.28 -0.80 -9.63
C ALA A 53 -3.54 -1.22 -8.19
N GLU A 54 -4.51 -0.59 -7.51
CA GLU A 54 -4.90 -0.97 -6.15
C GLU A 54 -5.48 -2.38 -6.11
N TRP A 55 -6.30 -2.73 -7.11
CA TRP A 55 -6.87 -4.07 -7.23
C TRP A 55 -5.76 -5.12 -7.37
N GLU A 56 -4.80 -4.90 -8.28
CA GLU A 56 -3.72 -5.84 -8.51
C GLU A 56 -2.78 -5.94 -7.31
N PHE A 57 -2.45 -4.81 -6.68
CA PHE A 57 -1.66 -4.78 -5.46
C PHE A 57 -2.31 -5.60 -4.34
N ALA A 58 -3.62 -5.42 -4.15
CA ALA A 58 -4.39 -6.20 -3.20
C ALA A 58 -4.40 -7.69 -3.58
N ALA A 59 -4.63 -8.02 -4.85
CA ALA A 59 -4.70 -9.40 -5.35
C ALA A 59 -3.39 -10.17 -5.13
N ARG A 60 -2.24 -9.49 -5.29
CA ARG A 60 -0.89 -10.01 -5.05
C ARG A 60 -0.52 -10.17 -3.57
N GLY A 61 -1.44 -9.84 -2.66
CA GLY A 61 -1.17 -9.96 -1.22
C GLY A 61 -0.44 -8.76 -0.62
N GLY A 62 -0.64 -7.55 -1.18
CA GLY A 62 -0.03 -6.33 -0.64
C GLY A 62 1.47 -6.20 -0.90
N ARG A 63 1.98 -6.88 -1.94
CA ARG A 63 3.40 -6.87 -2.34
C ARG A 63 3.55 -6.23 -3.72
N GLU A 64 4.49 -5.30 -3.87
CA GLU A 64 4.89 -4.82 -5.19
C GLU A 64 5.74 -5.88 -5.89
N THR A 65 5.36 -6.30 -7.10
CA THR A 65 6.18 -7.23 -7.90
C THR A 65 6.69 -6.53 -9.15
N GLY A 66 7.99 -6.21 -9.15
CA GLY A 66 8.75 -6.02 -10.39
C GLY A 66 9.19 -7.38 -10.93
N GLY A 67 8.32 -8.12 -11.62
CA GLY A 67 8.68 -9.38 -12.30
C GLY A 67 7.53 -10.37 -12.48
N GLY A 68 7.48 -11.05 -13.63
CA GLY A 68 6.41 -11.94 -14.06
C GLY A 68 6.37 -13.34 -13.42
N GLY A 69 6.48 -13.45 -12.09
CA GLY A 69 6.42 -14.73 -11.38
C GLY A 69 5.48 -14.71 -10.16
N GLN A 70 4.61 -15.72 -10.09
CA GLN A 70 3.61 -16.04 -9.04
C GLN A 70 2.64 -14.89 -8.71
N GLY A 71 1.56 -14.78 -9.49
CA GLY A 71 0.58 -13.69 -9.38
C GLY A 71 -0.27 -13.72 -8.12
N TYR A 72 -0.50 -14.89 -7.54
CA TYR A 72 -1.35 -15.09 -6.37
C TYR A 72 -0.61 -15.93 -5.34
N VAL A 73 -0.47 -15.40 -4.12
CA VAL A 73 0.14 -16.12 -3.00
C VAL A 73 -0.95 -16.43 -2.01
N VAL A 74 -1.18 -17.72 -1.75
CA VAL A 74 -2.16 -18.18 -0.76
C VAL A 74 -1.73 -17.73 0.63
N ALA A 75 -2.70 -17.34 1.47
CA ALA A 75 -2.44 -17.08 2.88
C ALA A 75 -1.77 -18.30 3.53
N GLN A 76 -0.68 -18.09 4.26
CA GLN A 76 0.16 -19.18 4.74
C GLN A 76 -0.60 -20.17 5.65
N ASP A 77 -1.58 -19.70 6.43
CA ASP A 77 -2.46 -20.50 7.26
C ASP A 77 -3.51 -21.32 6.47
N TRP A 78 -3.71 -20.99 5.20
CA TRP A 78 -4.52 -21.75 4.24
C TRP A 78 -3.66 -22.58 3.28
N ALA A 79 -2.37 -22.29 3.20
CA ALA A 79 -1.47 -22.90 2.24
C ALA A 79 -1.31 -24.39 2.52
N SER A 80 -1.34 -25.19 1.45
CA SER A 80 -0.88 -26.59 1.50
C SER A 80 0.12 -26.87 0.40
N ASP A 81 0.91 -27.91 0.59
CA ASP A 81 1.86 -28.36 -0.43
C ASP A 81 1.12 -28.68 -1.73
N GLY A 82 1.51 -28.01 -2.80
CA GLY A 82 0.92 -28.22 -4.13
C GLY A 82 -0.36 -27.44 -4.41
N ASP A 83 -0.66 -26.38 -3.66
CA ASP A 83 -1.80 -25.49 -3.95
C ASP A 83 -1.85 -25.08 -5.42
N GLY A 84 -2.98 -25.40 -6.05
CA GLY A 84 -3.23 -25.15 -7.45
C GLY A 84 -4.31 -24.10 -7.68
N LEU A 85 -4.56 -23.81 -8.95
CA LEU A 85 -5.63 -22.91 -9.35
C LEU A 85 -7.02 -23.29 -8.78
N PRO A 86 -7.42 -24.59 -8.73
CA PRO A 86 -8.70 -24.99 -8.13
C PRO A 86 -8.83 -24.67 -6.64
N ASP A 87 -7.74 -24.46 -5.92
CA ASP A 87 -7.79 -24.13 -4.49
C ASP A 87 -8.07 -22.65 -4.26
N ILE A 88 -7.65 -21.79 -5.19
CA ILE A 88 -7.70 -20.33 -5.04
C ILE A 88 -8.80 -19.66 -5.87
N ALA A 89 -9.31 -20.34 -6.90
CA ALA A 89 -10.20 -19.73 -7.88
C ALA A 89 -11.41 -20.60 -8.22
N TRP A 90 -12.52 -19.93 -8.52
CA TRP A 90 -13.67 -20.53 -9.18
C TRP A 90 -13.55 -20.29 -10.69
N PHE A 91 -13.52 -21.36 -11.49
CA PHE A 91 -13.41 -21.31 -12.96
C PHE A 91 -14.01 -22.57 -13.59
N ARG A 92 -14.28 -22.53 -14.90
CA ARG A 92 -14.81 -23.65 -15.70
C ARG A 92 -13.77 -24.74 -15.81
N GLY A 93 -14.13 -25.95 -15.37
CA GLY A 93 -13.19 -27.07 -15.29
C GLY A 93 -12.59 -27.26 -13.89
N GLY A 94 -12.94 -26.43 -12.91
CA GLY A 94 -12.60 -26.61 -11.50
C GLY A 94 -13.42 -27.71 -10.78
N GLY A 95 -14.17 -28.53 -11.53
CA GLY A 95 -14.88 -29.71 -11.01
C GLY A 95 -16.18 -29.41 -10.24
N GLN A 96 -16.68 -28.18 -10.25
CA GLN A 96 -17.91 -27.79 -9.57
C GLN A 96 -18.77 -26.89 -10.46
N GLU A 97 -20.09 -27.00 -10.32
CA GLU A 97 -21.08 -26.16 -10.99
C GLU A 97 -21.60 -25.07 -10.03
N PRO A 98 -21.91 -23.87 -10.53
CA PRO A 98 -22.48 -22.82 -9.71
C PRO A 98 -23.82 -23.21 -9.08
N PRO A 99 -24.13 -22.76 -7.86
CA PRO A 99 -25.36 -23.12 -7.17
C PRO A 99 -26.60 -22.54 -7.84
N ASN A 100 -27.69 -23.31 -7.89
CA ASN A 100 -29.03 -22.84 -8.30
C ASN A 100 -29.08 -22.18 -9.69
N GLY A 101 -28.23 -22.60 -10.63
CA GLY A 101 -28.17 -22.01 -11.97
C GLY A 101 -27.59 -20.60 -12.03
N SER A 102 -26.89 -20.15 -10.99
CA SER A 102 -26.15 -18.89 -11.01
C SER A 102 -24.97 -18.94 -12.00
N SER A 103 -24.35 -17.80 -12.27
CA SER A 103 -23.08 -17.73 -13.02
C SER A 103 -21.87 -17.55 -12.10
N VAL A 104 -22.08 -17.61 -10.77
CA VAL A 104 -21.09 -17.29 -9.73
C VAL A 104 -21.26 -18.19 -8.51
N PHE A 105 -20.21 -18.36 -7.72
CA PHE A 105 -20.17 -19.23 -6.54
C PHE A 105 -20.30 -18.42 -5.25
N TYR A 106 -20.56 -19.12 -4.14
CA TYR A 106 -20.57 -18.50 -2.82
C TYR A 106 -19.19 -17.89 -2.49
N ILE A 107 -19.21 -16.64 -2.01
CA ILE A 107 -17.99 -15.93 -1.60
C ILE A 107 -17.30 -16.60 -0.41
N GLY A 108 -15.98 -16.45 -0.31
CA GLY A 108 -15.18 -16.88 0.83
C GLY A 108 -14.99 -18.40 0.92
N ARG A 109 -15.11 -19.12 -0.21
CA ARG A 109 -15.04 -20.59 -0.27
C ARG A 109 -13.76 -21.17 -0.87
N LYS A 110 -12.94 -20.32 -1.50
CA LYS A 110 -11.59 -20.66 -1.96
C LYS A 110 -10.55 -20.09 -1.02
N LYS A 111 -9.30 -20.53 -1.15
CA LYS A 111 -8.21 -20.06 -0.31
C LYS A 111 -7.92 -18.59 -0.60
N PRO A 112 -7.84 -17.73 0.43
CA PRO A 112 -7.59 -16.31 0.24
C PRO A 112 -6.13 -16.05 -0.12
N ASN A 113 -5.84 -14.83 -0.57
CA ASN A 113 -4.47 -14.40 -0.80
C ASN A 113 -3.74 -14.04 0.51
N ALA A 114 -2.46 -13.67 0.43
CA ALA A 114 -1.59 -13.43 1.59
C ALA A 114 -2.04 -12.35 2.58
N ILE A 115 -3.05 -11.52 2.23
CA ILE A 115 -3.67 -10.53 3.13
C ILE A 115 -5.14 -10.86 3.44
N HIS A 116 -5.50 -12.14 3.32
CA HIS A 116 -6.82 -12.69 3.61
C HIS A 116 -7.96 -12.12 2.77
N ILE A 117 -7.68 -11.68 1.55
CA ILE A 117 -8.72 -11.28 0.62
C ILE A 117 -9.12 -12.49 -0.22
N PHE A 118 -10.41 -12.80 -0.17
CA PHE A 118 -11.03 -13.91 -0.89
C PHE A 118 -11.49 -13.48 -2.28
N ASP A 119 -11.62 -14.48 -3.15
CA ASP A 119 -12.23 -14.35 -4.48
C ASP A 119 -11.58 -13.26 -5.36
N MET A 120 -10.28 -12.98 -5.19
CA MET A 120 -9.56 -12.06 -6.07
C MET A 120 -9.28 -12.68 -7.45
N VAL A 121 -9.48 -14.00 -7.61
CA VAL A 121 -9.27 -14.71 -8.86
C VAL A 121 -10.46 -15.62 -9.13
N GLY A 122 -11.07 -15.49 -10.31
CA GLY A 122 -12.27 -16.23 -10.67
C GLY A 122 -13.52 -15.73 -9.94
N ASN A 123 -14.53 -16.59 -9.87
CA ASN A 123 -15.86 -16.29 -9.31
C ASN A 123 -16.59 -15.19 -10.09
N ALA A 124 -16.43 -13.94 -9.71
CA ALA A 124 -16.92 -12.79 -10.44
C ALA A 124 -15.75 -11.90 -10.83
N GLU A 125 -15.75 -11.44 -12.08
CA GLU A 125 -14.86 -10.36 -12.48
C GLU A 125 -15.24 -9.07 -11.75
N GLU A 126 -14.26 -8.21 -11.51
CA GLU A 126 -14.49 -7.01 -10.70
C GLU A 126 -14.19 -5.74 -11.49
N MET A 127 -15.19 -4.86 -11.55
CA MET A 127 -15.07 -3.52 -12.11
C MET A 127 -14.08 -2.66 -11.32
N THR A 128 -13.24 -1.94 -12.04
CA THR A 128 -12.32 -0.94 -11.47
C THR A 128 -12.78 0.48 -11.81
N LEU A 129 -12.07 1.48 -11.26
CA LEU A 129 -12.27 2.89 -11.58
C LEU A 129 -11.65 3.27 -12.94
N ASP A 130 -10.73 2.46 -13.44
CA ASP A 130 -9.99 2.74 -14.66
C ASP A 130 -10.78 2.32 -15.90
N LEU A 131 -10.69 3.16 -16.94
CA LEU A 131 -11.08 2.75 -18.27
C LEU A 131 -10.01 1.85 -18.88
N PHE A 132 -10.44 0.84 -19.62
CA PHE A 132 -9.56 -0.13 -20.25
C PHE A 132 -8.63 0.57 -21.25
N ARG A 133 -7.33 0.31 -21.09
CA ARG A 133 -6.31 0.72 -22.04
C ARG A 133 -5.53 -0.52 -22.48
N PRO A 134 -5.43 -0.79 -23.79
CA PRO A 134 -4.56 -1.84 -24.29
C PRO A 134 -3.11 -1.52 -23.92
N ILE A 135 -2.37 -2.56 -23.52
CA ILE A 135 -0.94 -2.47 -23.20
C ILE A 135 -0.21 -3.27 -24.27
N ARG A 136 0.74 -2.62 -24.93
CA ARG A 136 1.64 -3.30 -25.88
C ARG A 136 2.55 -4.29 -25.14
N PRO A 137 3.11 -5.31 -25.83
CA PRO A 137 4.07 -6.22 -25.21
C PRO A 137 5.29 -5.55 -24.56
N ASP A 138 5.64 -4.33 -24.99
CA ASP A 138 6.71 -3.49 -24.43
C ASP A 138 6.28 -2.70 -23.16
N GLY A 139 5.06 -2.91 -22.66
CA GLY A 139 4.52 -2.26 -21.46
C GLY A 139 3.93 -0.86 -21.72
N VAL A 140 3.98 -0.36 -22.95
CA VAL A 140 3.44 0.96 -23.28
C VAL A 140 1.91 0.90 -23.39
N ARG A 141 1.23 1.72 -22.59
CA ARG A 141 -0.23 1.94 -22.71
C ARG A 141 -0.50 2.68 -24.01
N LEU A 142 -1.41 2.15 -24.83
CA LEU A 142 -1.88 2.86 -26.02
C LEU A 142 -2.81 4.02 -25.63
N ASP A 143 -2.84 5.06 -26.46
CA ASP A 143 -3.71 6.24 -26.26
C ASP A 143 -5.20 5.95 -26.51
N ARG A 144 -5.55 4.72 -26.91
CA ARG A 144 -6.94 4.30 -27.06
C ARG A 144 -7.51 3.91 -25.70
N VAL A 145 -8.64 4.52 -25.37
CA VAL A 145 -9.40 4.27 -24.14
C VAL A 145 -10.71 3.60 -24.52
N GLY A 146 -10.97 2.43 -23.94
CA GLY A 146 -12.17 1.65 -24.15
C GLY A 146 -13.21 1.84 -23.04
N GLY A 147 -13.98 0.79 -22.79
CA GLY A 147 -14.90 0.65 -21.66
C GLY A 147 -14.17 0.52 -20.32
N VAL A 148 -14.74 -0.25 -19.39
CA VAL A 148 -14.21 -0.36 -18.02
C VAL A 148 -13.23 -1.52 -17.94
N ALA A 149 -12.11 -1.30 -17.25
CA ALA A 149 -11.21 -2.38 -16.91
C ALA A 149 -11.83 -3.27 -15.83
N VAL A 150 -11.94 -4.56 -16.14
CA VAL A 150 -12.37 -5.62 -15.21
C VAL A 150 -11.22 -6.60 -14.98
N ARG A 151 -11.14 -7.16 -13.77
CA ARG A 151 -9.99 -7.94 -13.29
C ARG A 151 -10.40 -9.27 -12.66
N GLY A 152 -9.44 -10.20 -12.58
CA GLY A 152 -9.52 -11.43 -11.78
C GLY A 152 -10.03 -12.67 -12.54
N GLY A 153 -10.92 -12.48 -13.50
CA GLY A 153 -11.56 -13.58 -14.21
C GLY A 153 -12.89 -14.01 -13.60
N ALA A 154 -13.70 -14.77 -14.33
CA ALA A 154 -15.02 -15.21 -13.92
C ALA A 154 -15.10 -16.73 -13.78
N ALA A 155 -16.07 -17.20 -13.00
CA ALA A 155 -16.37 -18.63 -12.82
C ALA A 155 -16.61 -19.38 -14.13
N GLY A 156 -17.10 -18.68 -15.17
CA GLY A 156 -17.34 -19.25 -16.48
C GLY A 156 -16.09 -19.42 -17.35
N ASP A 157 -14.92 -18.94 -16.96
CA ASP A 157 -13.72 -18.96 -17.81
C ASP A 157 -12.91 -20.25 -17.68
N SER A 158 -12.11 -20.58 -18.70
CA SER A 158 -11.08 -21.63 -18.58
C SER A 158 -9.97 -21.22 -17.61
N ALA A 159 -9.11 -22.17 -17.23
CA ALA A 159 -7.98 -21.94 -16.33
C ALA A 159 -7.10 -20.73 -16.75
N ASP A 160 -6.81 -20.59 -18.05
CA ASP A 160 -6.01 -19.48 -18.58
C ASP A 160 -6.73 -18.12 -18.58
N GLY A 161 -8.05 -18.14 -18.38
CA GLY A 161 -8.92 -16.97 -18.37
C GLY A 161 -9.14 -16.37 -16.98
N VAL A 162 -8.54 -16.96 -15.94
CA VAL A 162 -8.58 -16.46 -14.56
C VAL A 162 -7.16 -16.19 -14.05
N GLY A 163 -7.00 -15.12 -13.27
CA GLY A 163 -5.71 -14.80 -12.66
C GLY A 163 -5.54 -13.33 -12.34
N VAL A 164 -4.53 -13.04 -11.52
CA VAL A 164 -4.21 -11.68 -11.09
C VAL A 164 -3.82 -10.78 -12.28
N GLY A 165 -3.13 -11.33 -13.28
CA GLY A 165 -2.77 -10.61 -14.50
C GLY A 165 -3.92 -10.44 -15.50
N ILE A 166 -5.08 -11.08 -15.30
CA ILE A 166 -6.15 -11.11 -16.30
C ILE A 166 -6.92 -9.79 -16.33
N ARG A 167 -6.71 -9.04 -17.42
CA ARG A 167 -7.37 -7.77 -17.70
C ARG A 167 -8.32 -7.95 -18.86
N ARG A 168 -9.57 -7.52 -18.69
CA ARG A 168 -10.56 -7.48 -19.76
C ARG A 168 -11.27 -6.15 -19.81
N GLU A 169 -11.92 -5.90 -20.94
CA GLU A 169 -12.75 -4.75 -21.18
C GLU A 169 -14.22 -5.13 -21.01
N MET A 170 -14.89 -4.48 -20.08
CA MET A 170 -16.35 -4.42 -20.06
C MET A 170 -16.80 -3.23 -20.90
N ILE A 171 -17.45 -3.48 -22.03
CA ILE A 171 -18.08 -2.44 -22.86
C ILE A 171 -19.12 -1.71 -22.00
N LEU A 172 -19.14 -0.38 -21.98
CA LEU A 172 -20.07 0.38 -21.12
C LEU A 172 -21.51 0.40 -21.64
N TYR A 173 -21.69 0.47 -22.95
CA TYR A 173 -22.99 0.61 -23.59
C TYR A 173 -23.10 -0.23 -24.86
N ASP A 174 -24.27 -0.80 -25.10
CA ASP A 174 -24.67 -1.40 -26.36
C ASP A 174 -25.98 -0.78 -26.86
N GLN A 175 -26.59 -1.35 -27.91
CA GLN A 175 -27.84 -0.85 -28.47
C GLN A 175 -29.03 -0.89 -27.49
N SER A 176 -28.93 -1.68 -26.43
CA SER A 176 -29.93 -1.80 -25.36
C SER A 176 -29.66 -0.87 -24.17
N GLY A 177 -28.55 -0.12 -24.18
CA GLY A 177 -28.18 0.83 -23.14
C GLY A 177 -26.97 0.37 -22.33
N ALA A 178 -26.97 0.67 -21.02
CA ALA A 178 -25.86 0.30 -20.14
C ALA A 178 -25.74 -1.23 -20.02
N THR A 179 -24.55 -1.76 -20.27
CA THR A 179 -24.32 -3.20 -20.24
C THR A 179 -24.31 -3.73 -18.80
N ARG A 180 -24.68 -5.00 -18.66
CA ARG A 180 -24.71 -5.74 -17.40
C ARG A 180 -24.25 -7.16 -17.69
N SER A 181 -23.44 -7.73 -16.80
CA SER A 181 -23.00 -9.12 -16.92
C SER A 181 -23.31 -9.90 -15.64
N PRO A 182 -23.89 -11.11 -15.74
CA PRO A 182 -24.15 -11.96 -14.59
C PRO A 182 -22.88 -12.47 -13.90
N THR A 183 -21.71 -12.26 -14.49
CA THR A 183 -20.41 -12.65 -13.95
C THR A 183 -19.51 -11.47 -13.57
N ILE A 184 -19.96 -10.23 -13.78
CA ILE A 184 -19.20 -9.02 -13.41
C ILE A 184 -19.87 -8.38 -12.21
N GLY A 185 -19.11 -8.23 -11.13
CA GLY A 185 -19.45 -7.51 -9.92
C GLY A 185 -18.41 -6.43 -9.61
N PHE A 186 -18.24 -6.14 -8.33
CA PHE A 186 -17.24 -5.19 -7.86
C PHE A 186 -16.90 -5.42 -6.39
N ARG A 187 -15.81 -4.80 -5.95
CA ARG A 187 -15.51 -4.57 -4.54
C ARG A 187 -15.36 -3.08 -4.27
N LEU A 188 -15.52 -2.71 -3.01
CA LEU A 188 -15.30 -1.34 -2.55
C LEU A 188 -14.01 -1.26 -1.76
N ILE A 189 -13.34 -0.12 -1.91
CA ILE A 189 -12.25 0.28 -1.04
C ILE A 189 -12.60 1.59 -0.35
N ILE A 190 -12.01 1.81 0.81
CA ILE A 190 -12.16 3.02 1.59
C ILE A 190 -11.06 4.02 1.20
N SER A 191 -11.42 5.29 1.07
CA SER A 191 -10.49 6.38 0.82
C SER A 191 -10.82 7.58 1.72
N ALA A 192 -9.83 8.42 1.98
CA ALA A 192 -10.01 9.68 2.69
C ALA A 192 -9.27 10.80 1.94
N PRO A 193 -9.77 12.03 1.95
CA PRO A 193 -9.12 13.15 1.28
C PRO A 193 -7.73 13.41 1.86
N TYR A 194 -6.76 13.70 0.98
CA TYR A 194 -5.41 14.14 1.36
C TYR A 194 -5.32 15.66 1.26
N PHE A 195 -4.67 16.31 2.22
CA PHE A 195 -4.46 17.76 2.21
C PHE A 195 -3.04 18.07 1.76
N VAL A 196 -2.91 18.68 0.58
CA VAL A 196 -1.69 19.38 0.17
C VAL A 196 -1.95 20.87 0.35
N ASN A 197 -1.18 21.57 1.19
CA ASN A 197 -1.21 23.03 1.43
C ASN A 197 -2.17 23.55 2.53
N LYS A 198 -1.94 23.15 3.77
CA LYS A 198 -2.57 23.72 4.98
C LYS A 198 -1.75 24.89 5.53
N SER A 199 -2.05 26.12 5.09
CA SER A 199 -1.37 27.33 5.58
C SER A 199 -1.19 27.34 7.11
N GLY A 200 0.05 27.39 7.58
CA GLY A 200 0.39 27.41 9.02
C GLY A 200 0.80 26.08 9.64
N ALA A 201 0.76 24.96 8.91
CA ALA A 201 1.10 23.65 9.48
C ALA A 201 2.59 23.26 9.39
N ARG A 202 3.49 24.14 8.90
CA ARG A 202 4.97 23.97 8.86
C ARG A 202 5.43 22.52 8.52
N GLY A 203 4.93 21.95 7.42
CA GLY A 203 5.34 20.60 6.98
C GLY A 203 4.62 19.42 7.65
N LYS A 204 3.70 19.65 8.61
CA LYS A 204 2.85 18.59 9.18
C LYS A 204 1.87 17.96 8.17
N GLU A 205 1.62 18.62 7.05
CA GLU A 205 0.75 18.10 5.97
C GLU A 205 1.36 16.87 5.29
N MET A 206 2.69 16.83 5.19
CA MET A 206 3.45 15.70 4.62
C MET A 206 3.57 14.52 5.60
N GLN A 207 3.27 14.72 6.90
CA GLN A 207 3.34 13.67 7.92
C GLN A 207 2.21 12.64 7.78
N GLY A 208 1.26 12.88 6.87
CA GLY A 208 0.06 12.08 6.76
C GLY A 208 -0.87 12.27 7.96
N ASN A 209 -2.09 11.80 7.82
CA ASN A 209 -3.07 11.84 8.91
C ASN A 209 -2.73 10.71 9.89
N LYS A 210 -1.96 11.01 10.94
CA LYS A 210 -1.54 10.01 11.94
C LYS A 210 -2.72 9.25 12.56
N PRO A 211 -3.83 9.88 12.99
CA PRO A 211 -5.04 9.15 13.41
C PRO A 211 -5.59 8.19 12.35
N LEU A 212 -5.57 8.57 11.07
CA LEU A 212 -5.94 7.69 9.97
C LEU A 212 -4.94 6.56 9.75
N GLN A 213 -3.64 6.85 9.81
CA GLN A 213 -2.60 5.82 9.72
C GLN A 213 -2.68 4.85 10.88
N ASP A 214 -2.88 5.33 12.10
CA ASP A 214 -3.06 4.52 13.30
C ASP A 214 -4.36 3.72 13.21
N GLY A 215 -5.45 4.31 12.69
CA GLY A 215 -6.74 3.65 12.44
C GLY A 215 -6.68 2.59 11.35
N ILE A 216 -5.98 2.86 10.23
CA ILE A 216 -5.70 1.89 9.17
C ILE A 216 -4.81 0.79 9.72
N SER A 217 -3.74 1.11 10.45
CA SER A 217 -2.84 0.13 11.07
C SER A 217 -3.57 -0.73 12.09
N ALA A 218 -4.50 -0.15 12.87
CA ALA A 218 -5.33 -0.89 13.80
C ALA A 218 -6.35 -1.78 13.08
N ALA A 219 -7.05 -1.26 12.08
CA ALA A 219 -8.01 -2.03 11.27
C ALA A 219 -7.32 -3.15 10.49
N TRP A 220 -6.16 -2.86 9.94
CA TRP A 220 -5.25 -3.81 9.31
C TRP A 220 -4.80 -4.86 10.33
N GLY A 221 -4.37 -4.45 11.52
CA GLY A 221 -4.03 -5.38 12.62
C GLY A 221 -5.20 -6.26 13.05
N ARG A 222 -6.43 -5.74 13.07
CA ARG A 222 -7.64 -6.56 13.31
C ARG A 222 -7.85 -7.57 12.19
N LEU A 223 -7.70 -7.14 10.94
CA LEU A 223 -7.84 -7.98 9.75
C LEU A 223 -6.75 -9.08 9.71
N GLU A 224 -5.52 -8.73 10.07
CA GLU A 224 -4.37 -9.63 10.20
C GLU A 224 -4.55 -10.68 11.31
N ARG A 225 -5.16 -10.29 12.44
CA ARG A 225 -5.54 -11.22 13.52
C ARG A 225 -6.86 -11.96 13.21
N GLY A 226 -7.49 -11.64 12.09
CA GLY A 226 -8.81 -12.13 11.70
C GLY A 226 -9.89 -11.85 12.75
N GLU A 227 -9.73 -10.79 13.55
CA GLU A 227 -10.72 -10.31 14.51
C GLU A 227 -11.97 -9.83 13.76
N GLY A 228 -13.14 -10.32 14.18
CA GLY A 228 -14.41 -10.03 13.50
C GLY A 228 -14.71 -10.89 12.26
N SER A 229 -13.85 -11.86 11.92
CA SER A 229 -14.17 -12.90 10.94
C SER A 229 -15.12 -13.94 11.52
N ALA A 230 -15.87 -14.65 10.66
CA ALA A 230 -16.80 -15.71 11.07
C ALA A 230 -16.14 -16.88 11.84
N GLY A 231 -14.80 -16.98 11.85
CA GLY A 231 -14.02 -17.98 12.60
C GLY A 231 -13.23 -17.44 13.80
N ALA A 232 -13.32 -16.13 14.12
CA ALA A 232 -12.55 -15.52 15.19
C ALA A 232 -12.86 -16.11 16.58
N ALA A 233 -14.14 -16.36 16.85
CA ALA A 233 -14.60 -16.95 18.11
C ALA A 233 -14.09 -18.38 18.30
N ALA A 234 -14.15 -19.21 17.25
CA ALA A 234 -13.70 -20.60 17.28
C ALA A 234 -12.18 -20.73 17.55
N ARG A 235 -11.36 -19.80 17.02
CA ARG A 235 -9.93 -19.75 17.31
C ARG A 235 -9.63 -19.34 18.75
N GLY A 236 -10.31 -18.32 19.27
CA GLY A 236 -10.17 -17.91 20.67
C GLY A 236 -10.62 -19.00 21.64
N GLU A 237 -11.65 -19.78 21.29
CA GLU A 237 -12.07 -20.96 22.06
C GLU A 237 -11.03 -22.09 22.01
N ALA A 238 -10.43 -22.34 20.84
CA ALA A 238 -9.36 -23.34 20.72
C ALA A 238 -8.12 -23.00 21.56
N GLU A 239 -7.72 -21.72 21.62
CA GLU A 239 -6.62 -21.26 22.50
C GLU A 239 -6.93 -21.46 23.98
N LYS A 240 -8.16 -21.16 24.41
CA LYS A 240 -8.61 -21.39 25.79
C LYS A 240 -8.61 -22.87 26.13
N MET A 241 -9.17 -23.72 25.27
CA MET A 241 -9.17 -25.17 25.46
C MET A 241 -7.75 -25.73 25.54
N LEU A 242 -6.82 -25.20 24.75
CA LEU A 242 -5.41 -25.62 24.78
C LEU A 242 -4.74 -25.26 26.11
N GLN A 243 -5.01 -24.06 26.66
CA GLN A 243 -4.51 -23.67 27.99
C GLN A 243 -5.10 -24.52 29.11
N GLU A 244 -6.39 -24.83 29.04
CA GLU A 244 -7.05 -25.71 30.01
C GLU A 244 -6.50 -27.14 29.96
N LEU A 245 -6.25 -27.68 28.77
CA LEU A 245 -5.64 -28.99 28.59
C LEU A 245 -4.20 -29.05 29.10
N ARG A 246 -3.42 -27.98 28.88
CA ARG A 246 -2.06 -27.84 29.45
C ARG A 246 -2.08 -27.90 30.98
N GLY A 247 -3.06 -27.24 31.60
CA GLY A 247 -3.24 -27.29 33.06
C GLY A 247 -3.61 -28.68 33.61
N LYS A 248 -4.35 -29.49 32.83
CA LYS A 248 -4.83 -30.82 33.25
C LYS A 248 -3.83 -31.95 33.02
N LEU A 249 -3.06 -31.89 31.93
CA LEU A 249 -2.17 -32.98 31.51
C LEU A 249 -0.73 -32.85 32.05
N GLY A 250 -0.41 -31.71 32.68
CA GLY A 250 0.85 -31.53 33.40
C GLY A 250 2.09 -31.38 32.50
N PRO A 251 3.29 -31.28 33.10
CA PRO A 251 4.51 -30.87 32.39
C PRO A 251 5.01 -31.88 31.35
N ALA A 252 4.61 -33.15 31.43
CA ALA A 252 5.01 -34.21 30.50
C ALA A 252 4.55 -33.96 29.05
N TYR A 253 3.50 -33.15 28.86
CA TYR A 253 2.94 -32.80 27.55
C TYR A 253 3.23 -31.34 27.17
N ALA A 254 4.00 -30.61 27.98
CA ALA A 254 4.24 -29.19 27.81
C ALA A 254 4.82 -28.86 26.43
N GLU A 255 5.78 -29.67 25.95
CA GLU A 255 6.43 -29.49 24.66
C GLU A 255 5.44 -29.67 23.49
N GLN A 256 4.52 -30.63 23.58
CA GLN A 256 3.49 -30.85 22.55
C GLN A 256 2.42 -29.76 22.56
N PHE A 257 2.06 -29.25 23.75
CA PHE A 257 1.20 -28.08 23.87
C PHE A 257 1.87 -26.82 23.37
N ASP A 258 3.17 -26.64 23.61
CA ASP A 258 3.95 -25.53 23.10
C ASP A 258 4.04 -25.62 21.57
N VAL A 259 4.24 -26.80 20.97
CA VAL A 259 4.19 -26.99 19.51
C VAL A 259 2.80 -26.70 18.91
N ILE A 260 1.71 -27.08 19.59
CA ILE A 260 0.34 -26.81 19.11
C ILE A 260 -0.02 -25.33 19.31
N ALA A 261 0.38 -24.72 20.42
CA ALA A 261 0.22 -23.30 20.70
C ALA A 261 1.05 -22.45 19.74
N ASP A 262 2.26 -22.91 19.43
CA ASP A 262 3.15 -22.31 18.44
C ASP A 262 2.59 -22.51 17.05
N ARG A 263 1.97 -23.65 16.68
CA ARG A 263 1.27 -23.76 15.38
C ARG A 263 0.04 -22.87 15.30
N LEU A 264 -0.71 -22.69 16.39
CA LEU A 264 -1.81 -21.71 16.47
C LEU A 264 -1.28 -20.27 16.33
N ARG A 265 -0.17 -19.94 17.01
CA ARG A 265 0.52 -18.63 16.94
C ARG A 265 1.29 -18.42 15.63
N LEU A 266 1.79 -19.47 14.99
CA LEU A 266 2.48 -19.47 13.71
C LEU A 266 1.47 -19.34 12.56
N SER A 267 0.18 -19.63 12.78
CA SER A 267 -0.91 -19.08 11.94
C SER A 267 -1.04 -17.54 12.07
N GLY A 268 -0.35 -16.94 13.04
CA GLY A 268 -0.03 -15.51 13.15
C GLY A 268 1.47 -15.18 12.99
N ALA A 269 2.32 -16.09 12.47
CA ALA A 269 3.75 -15.84 12.21
C ALA A 269 3.95 -14.98 10.97
N GLN A 270 3.53 -13.74 11.13
CA GLN A 270 3.69 -12.68 10.18
C GLN A 270 4.97 -11.86 10.46
N VAL A 271 5.70 -12.09 11.56
CA VAL A 271 6.77 -11.18 12.02
C VAL A 271 8.04 -11.27 11.15
N ALA A 272 8.54 -12.47 10.80
CA ALA A 272 9.81 -12.57 10.05
C ALA A 272 9.68 -12.03 8.60
N THR A 273 8.62 -12.40 7.89
CA THR A 273 8.39 -11.97 6.50
C THR A 273 7.95 -10.50 6.40
N ARG A 274 7.35 -9.94 7.46
CA ARG A 274 6.96 -8.51 7.51
C ARG A 274 8.06 -7.60 8.03
N GLU A 275 8.94 -8.08 8.91
CA GLU A 275 10.11 -7.30 9.29
C GLU A 275 11.04 -7.11 8.08
N ASP A 276 11.17 -8.11 7.19
CA ASP A 276 11.95 -8.01 5.95
C ASP A 276 11.34 -7.01 4.95
N ALA A 277 10.03 -7.07 4.69
CA ALA A 277 9.32 -6.11 3.83
C ALA A 277 9.35 -4.68 4.40
N SER A 278 9.28 -4.55 5.72
CA SER A 278 9.41 -3.27 6.43
C SER A 278 10.83 -2.71 6.37
N ALA A 279 11.87 -3.55 6.34
CA ALA A 279 13.24 -3.10 6.16
C ALA A 279 13.49 -2.58 4.73
N GLU A 280 12.95 -3.25 3.71
CA GLU A 280 12.98 -2.77 2.31
C GLU A 280 12.28 -1.41 2.16
N GLU A 281 11.10 -1.25 2.74
CA GLU A 281 10.35 0.01 2.74
C GLU A 281 11.13 1.14 3.44
N GLN A 282 11.74 0.85 4.59
CA GLN A 282 12.54 1.83 5.33
C GLN A 282 13.82 2.23 4.57
N VAL A 283 14.47 1.28 3.88
CA VAL A 283 15.62 1.59 3.01
C VAL A 283 15.19 2.51 1.86
N LEU A 284 14.09 2.19 1.18
CA LEU A 284 13.56 3.04 0.10
C LEU A 284 13.17 4.43 0.60
N THR A 285 12.52 4.49 1.76
CA THR A 285 12.13 5.73 2.44
C THR A 285 13.34 6.60 2.77
N ALA A 286 14.40 6.01 3.32
CA ALA A 286 15.65 6.72 3.59
C ALA A 286 16.26 7.29 2.29
N LEU A 287 16.26 6.52 1.19
CA LEU A 287 16.78 6.99 -0.10
C LEU A 287 15.96 8.13 -0.69
N LEU A 288 14.63 8.06 -0.60
CA LEU A 288 13.73 9.12 -1.08
C LEU A 288 13.89 10.39 -0.24
N ALA A 289 13.97 10.27 1.09
CA ALA A 289 14.18 11.40 1.98
C ALA A 289 15.56 12.06 1.75
N ALA A 290 16.63 11.26 1.61
CA ALA A 290 17.96 11.76 1.26
C ALA A 290 17.98 12.46 -0.10
N GLY A 291 17.33 11.88 -1.11
CA GLY A 291 17.24 12.44 -2.45
C GLY A 291 16.47 13.75 -2.48
N TYR A 292 15.30 13.81 -1.83
CA TYR A 292 14.48 15.01 -1.73
C TYR A 292 15.20 16.12 -0.95
N GLY A 293 15.75 15.79 0.23
CA GLY A 293 16.51 16.73 1.03
C GLY A 293 17.66 17.35 0.25
N ARG A 294 18.44 16.53 -0.46
CA ARG A 294 19.55 16.99 -1.33
C ARG A 294 19.09 17.93 -2.42
N GLU A 295 18.04 17.59 -3.16
CA GLU A 295 17.54 18.45 -4.24
C GLU A 295 16.97 19.78 -3.69
N SER A 296 16.30 19.74 -2.53
CA SER A 296 15.84 20.93 -1.83
C SER A 296 17.00 21.82 -1.37
N SER A 297 18.10 21.25 -0.84
CA SER A 297 19.33 22.00 -0.53
C SER A 297 19.92 22.67 -1.76
N ARG A 298 20.06 21.94 -2.87
CA ARG A 298 20.64 22.49 -4.11
C ARG A 298 19.80 23.64 -4.65
N LYS A 299 18.47 23.50 -4.65
CA LYS A 299 17.54 24.56 -5.06
C LYS A 299 17.67 25.80 -4.16
N LEU A 300 17.69 25.62 -2.84
CA LEU A 300 17.84 26.73 -1.89
C LEU A 300 19.15 27.48 -2.08
N ILE A 301 20.27 26.75 -2.27
CA ILE A 301 21.58 27.35 -2.54
C ILE A 301 21.59 28.09 -3.88
N ALA A 302 21.02 27.48 -4.93
CA ALA A 302 20.95 28.08 -6.25
C ALA A 302 20.12 29.38 -6.25
N VAL A 303 18.93 29.35 -5.63
CA VAL A 303 18.07 30.54 -5.47
C VAL A 303 18.79 31.61 -4.67
N ARG A 304 19.43 31.25 -3.54
CA ARG A 304 20.19 32.22 -2.73
C ARG A 304 21.30 32.90 -3.54
N ARG A 305 22.05 32.11 -4.30
CA ARG A 305 23.14 32.62 -5.16
C ARG A 305 22.59 33.56 -6.24
N GLN A 306 21.48 33.19 -6.89
CA GLN A 306 20.82 34.03 -7.89
C GLN A 306 20.32 35.34 -7.27
N LEU A 307 19.70 35.32 -6.09
CA LEU A 307 19.24 36.53 -5.41
C LEU A 307 20.39 37.48 -5.08
N ILE A 308 21.52 36.95 -4.59
CA ILE A 308 22.73 37.74 -4.33
C ILE A 308 23.25 38.36 -5.63
N GLN A 309 23.31 37.59 -6.72
CA GLN A 309 23.80 38.08 -8.01
C GLN A 309 22.89 39.14 -8.62
N ILE A 310 21.56 38.95 -8.58
CA ILE A 310 20.58 39.93 -9.10
C ILE A 310 20.72 41.26 -8.36
N ARG A 311 20.97 41.22 -7.05
CA ARG A 311 21.22 42.41 -6.23
C ARG A 311 22.56 43.06 -6.55
N ALA A 312 23.63 42.28 -6.66
CA ALA A 312 24.96 42.78 -6.98
C ALA A 312 25.01 43.45 -8.36
N ASP A 313 24.31 42.87 -9.34
CA ASP A 313 24.28 43.37 -10.72
C ASP A 313 23.27 44.52 -10.93
N GLY A 314 22.51 44.93 -9.90
CA GLY A 314 21.51 46.00 -10.00
C GLY A 314 20.34 45.70 -10.96
N ARG A 315 20.13 44.44 -11.34
CA ARG A 315 19.17 44.03 -12.40
C ARG A 315 17.69 44.14 -12.00
N ALA A 316 17.39 44.36 -10.73
CA ALA A 316 16.04 44.51 -10.19
C ALA A 316 15.81 45.93 -9.63
N SER A 317 15.72 46.90 -10.53
CA SER A 317 15.63 48.33 -10.20
C SER A 317 14.19 48.85 -10.10
N SER A 318 13.20 48.14 -10.66
CA SER A 318 11.79 48.55 -10.53
C SER A 318 11.15 48.09 -9.21
N PRO A 319 10.17 48.83 -8.66
CA PRO A 319 9.44 48.43 -7.44
C PRO A 319 8.78 47.04 -7.54
N GLU A 320 8.30 46.67 -8.73
CA GLU A 320 7.68 45.37 -9.00
C GLU A 320 8.70 44.23 -8.93
N GLN A 321 9.86 44.38 -9.56
CA GLN A 321 10.94 43.38 -9.50
C GLN A 321 11.47 43.23 -8.06
N GLN A 322 11.56 44.33 -7.30
CA GLN A 322 11.94 44.27 -5.89
C GLN A 322 10.88 43.55 -5.04
N ALA A 323 9.58 43.72 -5.34
CA ALA A 323 8.50 42.98 -4.68
C ALA A 323 8.56 41.48 -5.00
N GLN A 324 8.83 41.12 -6.26
CA GLN A 324 9.03 39.72 -6.66
C GLN A 324 10.22 39.07 -5.93
N LEU A 325 11.35 39.76 -5.81
CA LEU A 325 12.51 39.26 -5.06
C LEU A 325 12.17 39.06 -3.58
N ARG A 326 11.44 39.99 -2.95
CA ARG A 326 10.98 39.84 -1.56
C ARG A 326 10.06 38.63 -1.39
N ASN A 327 9.18 38.37 -2.35
CA ASN A 327 8.30 37.20 -2.32
C ASN A 327 9.09 35.88 -2.44
N ILE A 328 10.08 35.81 -3.33
CA ILE A 328 10.96 34.65 -3.47
C ILE A 328 11.77 34.42 -2.19
N GLU A 329 12.29 35.48 -1.57
CA GLU A 329 12.97 35.40 -0.27
C GLU A 329 12.06 34.92 0.85
N ALA A 330 10.81 35.38 0.88
CA ALA A 330 9.82 34.92 1.87
C ALA A 330 9.54 33.41 1.74
N MET A 331 9.67 32.83 0.54
CA MET A 331 9.54 31.38 0.33
C MET A 331 10.78 30.59 0.76
N MET A 332 11.95 31.22 0.95
CA MET A 332 13.17 30.50 1.31
C MET A 332 13.14 29.92 2.73
N ALA A 333 12.65 30.70 3.70
CA ALA A 333 12.58 30.26 5.09
C ALA A 333 11.70 29.01 5.29
N PRO A 334 10.45 28.94 4.79
CA PRO A 334 9.64 27.72 4.93
C PRO A 334 10.24 26.52 4.19
N ASN A 335 10.82 26.72 3.00
CA ASN A 335 11.48 25.64 2.25
C ASN A 335 12.75 25.12 2.96
N ALA A 336 13.47 25.98 3.69
CA ALA A 336 14.60 25.56 4.52
C ALA A 336 14.15 24.70 5.71
N VAL A 337 13.02 25.05 6.34
CA VAL A 337 12.41 24.26 7.42
C VAL A 337 11.95 22.89 6.90
N GLU A 338 11.34 22.84 5.71
CA GLU A 338 10.93 21.58 5.07
C GLU A 338 12.12 20.69 4.73
N ARG A 339 13.19 21.26 4.17
CA ARG A 339 14.46 20.57 3.95
C ARG A 339 15.00 19.97 5.24
N ASP A 340 15.09 20.77 6.31
CA ASP A 340 15.63 20.30 7.59
C ASP A 340 14.79 19.17 8.19
N SER A 341 13.47 19.30 8.10
CA SER A 341 12.53 18.26 8.55
C SER A 341 12.67 16.96 7.74
N THR A 342 12.93 17.07 6.43
CA THR A 342 13.18 15.89 5.59
C THR A 342 14.46 15.18 6.00
N PHE A 343 15.54 15.92 6.27
CA PHE A 343 16.78 15.33 6.74
C PHE A 343 16.67 14.75 8.15
N ASP A 344 15.87 15.34 9.02
CA ASP A 344 15.56 14.75 10.32
C ASP A 344 14.83 13.42 10.17
N TYR A 345 13.85 13.36 9.27
CA TYR A 345 13.17 12.12 8.94
C TYR A 345 14.12 11.06 8.39
N TYR A 346 15.00 11.43 7.44
CA TYR A 346 16.05 10.57 6.92
C TYR A 346 16.95 9.99 8.02
N VAL A 347 17.49 10.83 8.90
CA VAL A 347 18.37 10.42 9.99
C VAL A 347 17.65 9.46 10.94
N GLN A 348 16.39 9.74 11.29
CA GLN A 348 15.59 8.84 12.13
C GLN A 348 15.38 7.48 11.46
N THR A 349 15.09 7.43 10.16
CA THR A 349 14.96 6.16 9.43
C THR A 349 16.26 5.37 9.42
N VAL A 350 17.42 6.02 9.24
CA VAL A 350 18.75 5.37 9.31
C VAL A 350 19.00 4.80 10.71
N LEU A 351 18.66 5.54 11.78
CA LEU A 351 18.80 5.08 13.15
C LEU A 351 17.88 3.89 13.48
N LEU A 352 16.67 3.86 12.91
CA LEU A 352 15.75 2.72 13.04
C LEU A 352 16.28 1.49 12.29
N LEU A 353 16.79 1.66 11.06
CA LEU A 353 17.44 0.58 10.30
C LEU A 353 18.66 0.02 11.03
N ALA A 354 19.41 0.87 11.75
CA ALA A 354 20.57 0.44 12.53
C ALA A 354 20.21 -0.52 13.67
N GLN A 355 19.02 -0.36 14.27
CA GLN A 355 18.53 -1.21 15.37
C GLN A 355 18.06 -2.60 14.91
N ARG A 356 17.88 -2.81 13.60
CA ARG A 356 17.44 -4.09 13.02
C ARG A 356 18.57 -5.11 12.89
N PRO A 357 18.26 -6.42 12.79
CA PRO A 357 19.24 -7.47 12.51
C PRO A 357 20.07 -7.18 11.25
N PRO A 358 21.41 -7.34 11.27
CA PRO A 358 22.27 -7.08 10.12
C PRO A 358 21.93 -7.85 8.84
N PRO A 359 21.62 -9.16 8.87
CA PRO A 359 21.29 -9.91 7.66
C PRO A 359 20.06 -9.35 6.94
N GLN A 360 19.03 -8.96 7.69
CA GLN A 360 17.80 -8.38 7.16
C GLN A 360 18.05 -7.05 6.44
N VAL A 361 18.86 -6.18 7.02
CA VAL A 361 19.16 -4.87 6.42
C VAL A 361 20.03 -5.01 5.17
N GLU A 362 20.99 -5.93 5.16
CA GLU A 362 21.80 -6.17 3.97
C GLU A 362 21.00 -6.79 2.82
N GLN A 363 20.07 -7.71 3.14
CA GLN A 363 19.13 -8.24 2.17
C GLN A 363 18.24 -7.11 1.59
N ALA A 364 17.67 -6.26 2.45
CA ALA A 364 16.86 -5.12 2.02
C ALA A 364 17.65 -4.14 1.12
N LEU A 365 18.88 -3.81 1.50
CA LEU A 365 19.77 -2.96 0.70
C LEU A 365 20.08 -3.58 -0.68
N SER A 366 20.27 -4.90 -0.74
CA SER A 366 20.49 -5.62 -2.00
C SER A 366 19.24 -5.57 -2.89
N VAL A 367 18.07 -5.93 -2.35
CA VAL A 367 16.80 -5.97 -3.10
C VAL A 367 16.44 -4.58 -3.63
N ILE A 368 16.58 -3.53 -2.81
CA ILE A 368 16.32 -2.16 -3.23
C ILE A 368 17.36 -1.70 -4.27
N GLY A 369 18.63 -2.07 -4.12
CA GLY A 369 19.66 -1.81 -5.14
C GLY A 369 19.26 -2.35 -6.52
N ASP A 370 18.91 -3.64 -6.59
CA ASP A 370 18.49 -4.29 -7.82
C ASP A 370 17.21 -3.66 -8.40
N ARG A 371 16.28 -3.26 -7.52
CA ARG A 371 15.04 -2.58 -7.91
C ARG A 371 15.31 -1.21 -8.55
N LEU A 372 16.22 -0.42 -7.97
CA LEU A 372 16.59 0.89 -8.49
C LEU A 372 17.32 0.77 -9.84
N ASP A 373 18.17 -0.25 -9.98
CA ASP A 373 18.88 -0.56 -11.24
C ASP A 373 17.89 -0.94 -12.35
N ARG A 374 16.92 -1.82 -12.08
CA ARG A 374 15.84 -2.16 -13.03
C ARG A 374 14.99 -0.95 -13.42
N ALA A 375 14.72 -0.06 -12.47
CA ALA A 375 13.93 1.15 -12.69
C ALA A 375 14.75 2.30 -13.34
N SER A 376 16.04 2.11 -13.63
CA SER A 376 16.95 3.14 -14.15
C SER A 376 17.02 4.40 -13.26
N LEU A 377 16.81 4.27 -11.95
CA LEU A 377 16.82 5.36 -10.98
C LEU A 377 18.25 5.66 -10.48
N LYS A 378 19.14 6.03 -11.40
CA LYS A 378 20.60 6.19 -11.17
C LYS A 378 20.93 7.13 -10.00
N ARG A 379 20.18 8.23 -9.85
CA ARG A 379 20.39 9.20 -8.76
C ARG A 379 20.13 8.57 -7.39
N LEU A 380 19.00 7.88 -7.21
CA LEU A 380 18.70 7.20 -5.94
C LEU A 380 19.65 6.03 -5.69
N ARG A 381 20.02 5.30 -6.75
CA ARG A 381 20.98 4.20 -6.67
C ARG A 381 22.36 4.66 -6.16
N GLY A 382 22.80 5.85 -6.54
CA GLY A 382 24.06 6.43 -6.09
C GLY A 382 24.05 6.90 -4.62
N LEU A 383 22.88 7.04 -4.00
CA LEU A 383 22.76 7.32 -2.56
C LEU A 383 22.90 6.06 -1.69
N LEU A 384 22.63 4.87 -2.26
CA LEU A 384 22.60 3.59 -1.54
C LEU A 384 23.88 3.26 -0.76
N PRO A 385 25.10 3.47 -1.30
CA PRO A 385 26.34 3.22 -0.55
C PRO A 385 26.46 4.09 0.71
N PHE A 386 25.99 5.33 0.65
CA PHE A 386 26.04 6.26 1.77
C PHE A 386 25.03 5.88 2.85
N VAL A 387 23.80 5.51 2.45
CA VAL A 387 22.80 5.00 3.40
C VAL A 387 23.33 3.74 4.12
N ARG A 388 23.90 2.78 3.38
CA ARG A 388 24.52 1.57 3.95
C ARG A 388 25.63 1.93 4.94
N GLN A 389 26.53 2.84 4.58
CA GLN A 389 27.62 3.29 5.46
C GLN A 389 27.07 3.91 6.75
N GLN A 390 26.08 4.80 6.65
CA GLN A 390 25.53 5.52 7.79
C GLN A 390 24.77 4.59 8.75
N ILE A 391 24.08 3.56 8.24
CA ILE A 391 23.53 2.47 9.07
C ILE A 391 24.64 1.74 9.83
N GLY A 392 25.75 1.44 9.15
CA GLY A 392 26.92 0.80 9.76
C GLY A 392 27.60 1.66 10.83
N ASP A 393 27.70 2.97 10.60
CA ASP A 393 28.21 3.94 11.57
C ASP A 393 27.29 4.00 12.80
N ALA A 394 25.98 4.08 12.60
CA ALA A 394 24.97 4.14 13.67
C ALA A 394 25.04 2.92 14.60
N ARG A 395 25.29 1.72 14.05
CA ARG A 395 25.43 0.48 14.82
C ARG A 395 26.65 0.45 15.73
N LYS A 396 27.71 1.19 15.38
CA LYS A 396 28.94 1.27 16.17
C LYS A 396 28.83 2.32 17.31
N GLY A 397 27.69 3.00 17.43
CA GLY A 397 27.35 3.98 18.48
C GLY A 397 26.83 5.30 17.90
N ALA A 398 25.79 5.89 18.52
CA ALA A 398 25.23 7.22 18.20
C ALA A 398 24.71 7.89 19.50
N PRO A 399 24.71 9.24 19.73
CA PRO A 399 24.10 10.28 18.87
C PRO A 399 24.58 11.75 19.15
N SER A 400 25.77 12.17 18.72
CA SER A 400 26.12 13.61 18.84
C SER A 400 25.41 14.42 17.74
N SER A 401 25.11 15.71 18.00
CA SER A 401 24.63 16.66 16.99
C SER A 401 25.55 16.72 15.76
N GLU A 402 26.82 16.34 15.93
CA GLU A 402 27.83 16.28 14.88
C GLU A 402 27.58 15.17 13.86
N ILE A 403 27.02 14.02 14.25
CA ILE A 403 26.72 12.91 13.32
C ILE A 403 25.63 13.33 12.33
N ARG A 404 24.58 14.00 12.81
CA ARG A 404 23.51 14.57 11.97
C ARG A 404 24.10 15.50 10.92
N VAL A 405 24.90 16.47 11.36
CA VAL A 405 25.50 17.46 10.46
C VAL A 405 26.40 16.78 9.44
N ARG A 406 27.23 15.84 9.87
CA ARG A 406 28.15 15.10 8.98
C ARG A 406 27.40 14.27 7.94
N TRP A 407 26.36 13.54 8.31
CA TRP A 407 25.59 12.72 7.37
C TRP A 407 24.81 13.55 6.37
N ILE A 408 24.23 14.67 6.79
CA ILE A 408 23.57 15.62 5.89
C ILE A 408 24.59 16.19 4.89
N GLN A 409 25.75 16.66 5.38
CA GLN A 409 26.82 17.18 4.52
C GLN A 409 27.31 16.15 3.51
N GLN A 410 27.48 14.89 3.94
CA GLN A 410 27.84 13.79 3.04
C GLN A 410 26.84 13.62 1.91
N ILE A 411 25.53 13.63 2.22
CA ILE A 411 24.47 13.51 1.21
C ILE A 411 24.42 14.74 0.29
N GLU A 412 24.57 15.94 0.84
CA GLU A 412 24.53 17.19 0.08
C GLU A 412 25.70 17.34 -0.92
N GLN A 413 26.86 16.77 -0.62
CA GLN A 413 28.09 16.88 -1.41
C GLN A 413 28.20 15.85 -2.54
N ILE A 414 27.30 14.87 -2.64
CA ILE A 414 27.38 13.82 -3.65
C ILE A 414 27.11 14.42 -5.04
N GLU A 415 28.04 14.25 -5.97
CA GLU A 415 27.79 14.46 -7.40
C GLU A 415 27.22 13.16 -8.01
N LEU A 416 25.99 13.25 -8.53
CA LEU A 416 25.19 12.11 -9.03
C LEU A 416 24.73 12.34 -10.47
#